data_AF-A0AAD5N8X0-F1
#
_entry.id   AF-A0AAD5N8X0-F1
#
_cell.length_a   1.000
_cell.length_b   1.000
_cell.length_c   1.000
_cell.angle_alpha   90.00
_cell.angle_beta   90.00
_cell.angle_gamma   90.00
#
_symmetry.space_group_name_H-M   'P 1'
#
loop_
_entity.id
_entity.type
_entity.pdbx_description
1 polymer ?
#
loop_
_entity_poly.entity_id
_entity_poly.type
_entity_poly.pdbx_seq_one_letter_code
_entity_poly.pdbx_strand_id
1 'polypeptide(L)' 'MKRLIVDPACGVLDPKEATLMAVLCDTFEYGREDTNNDCMTVEWCNTPEGAAKQFRRKWFAGDGMVRGKNLPIEYST' A
#
# COMPACT_ATOMS: atom_id res chain seq x y z
N MET A 1 7.27 -4.45 16.18
CA MET A 1 7.70 -3.17 15.57
C MET A 1 7.26 -3.20 14.11
N LYS A 2 6.77 -2.10 13.52
CA LYS A 2 6.46 -2.10 12.07
C LYS A 2 7.77 -1.81 11.32
N ARG A 3 8.44 -2.84 10.81
CA ARG A 3 9.73 -2.69 10.12
C ARG A 3 9.61 -2.12 8.71
N LEU A 4 8.42 -2.17 8.10
CA LEU A 4 8.17 -1.66 6.76
C LEU A 4 7.43 -0.33 6.83
N ILE A 5 7.98 0.67 6.12
CA ILE A 5 7.41 2.00 5.95
C ILE A 5 7.23 2.24 4.45
N VAL A 6 6.11 2.84 4.07
CA VAL A 6 5.76 3.10 2.67
C VAL A 6 5.45 4.58 2.47
N ASP A 7 6.06 5.21 1.47
CA ASP A 7 5.83 6.63 1.14
C ASP A 7 5.80 6.88 -0.38
N PRO A 8 4.74 7.50 -0.94
CA PRO A 8 3.48 7.84 -0.27
C PRO A 8 2.66 6.60 0.08
N ALA A 9 2.06 6.58 1.28
CA ALA A 9 1.20 5.47 1.71
C ALA A 9 -0.19 5.44 1.01
N CYS A 10 -0.60 6.55 0.40
CA CYS A 10 -1.86 6.67 -0.33
C CYS A 10 -1.82 7.83 -1.35
N GLY A 11 -2.71 7.81 -2.33
CA GLY A 11 -2.78 8.84 -3.37
C GLY A 11 -3.99 8.67 -4.28
N VAL A 12 -4.06 9.51 -5.31
CA VAL A 12 -5.07 9.42 -6.38
C VAL A 12 -4.33 9.45 -7.70
N LEU A 13 -4.62 8.49 -8.56
CA LEU A 13 -4.05 8.39 -9.90
C LEU A 13 -5.14 8.65 -10.93
N ASP A 14 -4.85 9.53 -11.86
CA ASP A 14 -5.65 9.70 -13.07
C ASP A 14 -5.46 8.48 -14.00
N PRO A 15 -6.36 8.25 -14.96
CA PRO A 15 -6.20 7.16 -15.91
C PRO A 15 -4.84 7.21 -16.61
N LYS A 16 -4.09 6.10 -16.53
CA LYS A 16 -2.74 5.91 -17.09
C LYS A 16 -1.62 6.70 -16.38
N GLU A 17 -1.91 7.36 -15.28
CA GLU A 17 -0.86 7.93 -14.42
C GLU A 17 -0.14 6.82 -13.65
N ALA A 18 1.14 7.03 -13.38
CA ALA A 18 1.95 6.16 -12.55
C ALA A 18 2.49 6.95 -11.35
N THR A 19 2.76 6.24 -10.26
CA THR A 19 3.47 6.78 -9.10
C THR A 19 4.58 5.83 -8.69
N LEU A 20 5.60 6.37 -8.05
CA LEU A 20 6.65 5.60 -7.40
C LEU A 20 6.42 5.66 -5.89
N MET A 21 6.50 4.50 -5.25
CA MET A 21 6.39 4.36 -3.80
C MET A 21 7.72 3.82 -3.27
N ALA A 22 8.30 4.50 -2.29
CA ALA A 22 9.43 4.00 -1.55
C ALA A 22 8.94 3.00 -0.50
N VAL A 23 9.60 1.84 -0.41
CA VAL A 23 9.42 0.88 0.67
C VAL A 23 10.73 0.83 1.46
N LEU A 24 10.69 1.32 2.69
CA LEU A 24 11.83 1.35 3.59
C LEU A 24 11.70 0.20 4.59
N CYS A 25 12.81 -0.49 4.84
CA CYS A 25 12.90 -1.57 5.82
C CYS A 25 13.86 -1.15 6.93
N ASP A 26 13.36 -1.00 8.16
CA ASP A 26 14.19 -0.73 9.34
C ASP A 26 15.08 -1.94 9.64
N THR A 27 16.26 -1.68 10.22
CA THR A 27 17.17 -2.75 10.67
C THR A 27 16.51 -3.60 11.75
N PHE A 28 16.63 -4.93 11.62
CA PHE A 28 16.03 -5.90 12.55
C PHE A 28 16.86 -7.19 12.60
N GLU A 29 16.61 -8.05 13.60
CA GLU A 29 17.32 -9.33 13.76
C GLU A 29 16.58 -10.46 13.01
N TYR A 30 17.00 -10.77 11.78
CA TYR A 30 16.35 -11.74 10.88
C TYR A 30 16.03 -13.10 11.54
N GLY A 31 16.93 -13.65 12.36
CA GLY A 31 16.74 -14.95 13.01
C GLY A 31 15.88 -14.94 14.27
N ARG A 32 15.45 -13.78 14.76
CA ARG A 32 14.66 -13.64 16.00
C ARG A 32 13.24 -13.16 15.75
N GLU A 33 12.93 -12.74 14.55
CA GLU A 33 11.62 -12.21 14.20
C GLU A 33 11.01 -13.00 13.05
N ASP A 34 9.68 -13.09 13.01
CA ASP A 34 8.98 -13.68 11.88
C ASP A 34 9.07 -12.75 10.66
N THR A 35 9.54 -13.30 9.54
CA THR A 35 9.70 -12.62 8.26
C THR A 35 8.83 -13.23 7.17
N ASN A 36 8.29 -14.44 7.39
CA ASN A 36 7.59 -15.20 6.36
C ASN A 36 6.20 -14.65 6.07
N ASN A 37 5.66 -13.85 6.99
CA ASN A 37 4.34 -13.25 6.90
C ASN A 37 4.37 -11.77 6.45
N ASP A 38 5.55 -11.23 6.14
CA ASP A 38 5.65 -9.85 5.66
C ASP A 38 5.08 -9.74 4.23
N CYS A 39 4.10 -8.85 4.08
CA CYS A 39 3.39 -8.63 2.82
C CYS A 39 2.93 -7.18 2.76
N MET A 40 3.12 -6.54 1.60
CA MET A 40 2.54 -5.24 1.33
C MET A 40 1.27 -5.41 0.50
N THR A 41 0.19 -4.75 0.91
CA THR A 41 -1.06 -4.74 0.14
C THR A 41 -1.29 -3.37 -0.46
N VAL A 42 -1.54 -3.33 -1.77
CA VAL A 42 -2.03 -2.15 -2.47
C VAL A 42 -3.53 -2.32 -2.69
N GLU A 43 -4.33 -1.45 -2.09
CA GLU A 43 -5.79 -1.42 -2.29
C GLU A 43 -6.19 -0.19 -3.09
N TRP A 44 -7.17 -0.35 -3.98
CA TRP A 44 -7.69 0.76 -4.79
C TRP A 44 -9.17 0.59 -5.08
N CYS A 45 -9.83 1.73 -5.30
CA CYS A 45 -11.21 1.82 -5.78
C CYS A 45 -11.30 3.01 -6.75
N ASN A 46 -12.38 3.05 -7.54
CA ASN A 46 -12.65 4.22 -8.37
C ASN A 46 -13.06 5.39 -7.46
N THR A 47 -12.58 6.59 -7.78
CA THR A 47 -13.02 7.80 -7.07
C THR A 47 -14.49 8.09 -7.39
N PRO A 48 -15.26 8.65 -6.45
CA PRO A 48 -16.59 9.17 -6.75
C PRO A 48 -16.55 10.24 -7.85
N GLU A 49 -17.65 10.40 -8.58
CA GLU A 49 -17.77 11.44 -9.60
C GLU A 49 -17.53 12.84 -9.01
N GLY A 50 -16.75 13.67 -9.72
CA GLY A 50 -16.41 15.02 -9.29
C GLY A 50 -15.47 15.10 -8.09
N ALA A 51 -14.89 13.98 -7.62
CA ALA A 51 -13.92 14.00 -6.54
C ALA A 51 -12.65 14.78 -6.94
N ALA A 52 -12.15 15.60 -6.01
CA ALA A 52 -10.84 16.22 -6.16
C ALA A 52 -9.73 15.16 -6.11
N LYS A 53 -8.56 15.48 -6.70
CA LYS A 53 -7.34 14.65 -6.66
C LYS A 53 -6.66 14.69 -5.29
N GLN A 54 -7.42 14.28 -4.27
CA GLN A 54 -6.99 14.22 -2.88
C GLN A 54 -7.62 12.97 -2.26
N PHE A 55 -6.76 12.05 -1.83
CA PHE A 55 -7.20 10.77 -1.28
C PHE A 55 -8.15 10.97 -0.08
N ARG A 56 -9.22 10.18 -0.04
CA ARG A 56 -10.11 10.12 1.13
C ARG A 56 -10.40 8.67 1.49
N ARG A 57 -10.01 8.27 2.70
CA ARG A 57 -10.24 6.91 3.23
C ARG A 57 -11.70 6.46 3.15
N LYS A 58 -12.66 7.39 3.25
CA LYS A 58 -14.11 7.08 3.17
C LYS A 58 -14.54 6.41 1.86
N TRP A 59 -13.77 6.55 0.78
CA TRP A 59 -14.08 5.89 -0.50
C TRP A 59 -14.03 4.36 -0.43
N PHE A 60 -13.31 3.82 0.57
CA PHE A 60 -13.17 2.38 0.81
C PHE A 60 -14.23 1.81 1.76
N ALA A 61 -15.10 2.66 2.32
CA ALA A 61 -16.14 2.25 3.26
C ALA A 61 -17.57 2.31 2.68
N GLY A 62 -17.71 2.77 1.43
CA GLY A 62 -19.00 2.83 0.75
C GLY A 62 -19.28 1.56 -0.05
N ASP A 63 -20.37 1.58 -0.83
CA ASP A 63 -20.82 0.44 -1.65
C ASP A 63 -19.95 0.17 -2.90
N GLY A 64 -18.90 0.96 -3.10
CA GLY A 64 -17.98 0.81 -4.23
C GLY A 64 -17.12 -0.45 -4.11
N MET A 65 -16.80 -1.05 -5.26
CA MET A 65 -15.90 -2.21 -5.30
C MET A 65 -14.46 -1.78 -4.99
N VAL A 66 -13.91 -2.33 -3.91
CA VAL A 66 -12.47 -2.22 -3.58
C VAL A 66 -11.74 -3.43 -4.18
N ARG A 67 -10.59 -3.17 -4.80
CA ARG A 67 -9.67 -4.19 -5.29
C ARG A 67 -8.38 -4.12 -4.47
N GLY A 68 -7.71 -5.26 -4.34
CA GLY A 68 -6.45 -5.36 -3.61
C GLY A 68 -5.47 -6.25 -4.35
N LYS A 69 -4.18 -5.94 -4.23
CA LYS A 69 -3.08 -6.79 -4.67
C LYS A 69 -2.08 -6.95 -3.53
N ASN A 70 -1.80 -8.20 -3.18
CA ASN A 70 -0.77 -8.55 -2.22
C ASN A 70 0.58 -8.71 -2.93
N LEU A 71 1.61 -8.16 -2.31
CA LEU A 71 3.00 -8.21 -2.73
C LEU A 71 3.80 -8.84 -1.57
N PRO A 72 4.04 -10.16 -1.59
CA PRO A 72 4.81 -10.81 -0.54
C PRO A 72 6.24 -10.27 -0.52
N ILE A 73 6.81 -10.15 0.67
CA ILE A 73 8.18 -9.68 0.87
C ILE A 73 9.09 -10.88 1.06
N GLU A 74 10.16 -10.93 0.28
CA GLU A 74 11.22 -11.92 0.42
C GLU A 74 12.50 -11.23 0.91
N TYR A 75 13.16 -11.86 1.89
CA TYR A 75 14.43 -11.40 2.43
C TYR A 75 15.54 -12.27 1.89
N SER A 76 16.48 -11.67 1.15
CA SER A 76 17.65 -12.39 0.65
C SER A 76 18.70 -12.53 1.76
N THR A 77 19.21 -13.75 1.93
CA THR A 77 20.33 -14.08 2.84
C THR A 77 21.62 -14.28 2.07
#